data_AF-A0A950DI53-F1
#
_entry.id   AF-A0A950DI53-F1
#
_cell.length_a   1.000
_cell.length_b   1.000
_cell.length_c   1.000
_cell.angle_alpha   90.00
_cell.angle_beta   90.00
_cell.angle_gamma   90.00
#
_symmetry.space_group_name_H-M   'P 1'
#
loop_
_entity.id
_entity.type
_entity.pdbx_description
1 polymer ?
#
loop_
_entity_poly.entity_id
_entity_poly.type
_entity_poly.pdbx_seq_one_letter_code
_entity_poly.pdbx_strand_id
1 'polypeptide(L)'
;MMDGTRQKPLDGVSLGYTFANPNAPTRHPVQYFEMFGNRAIYKDGWMASTTPLRLPWVTSGSDPSPDDFKWELYNISEDFSQANNLVEKNPAKLKELQAAFDVEAKKYNVYPLDSSFAERADPAIRPSLTRGRQEFTYYPGMIRIPEGSAPNFKNKSRGQSGPS
;
A
#
# COMPACT_ATOMS: atom_id res chain seq x y z
N MET A 1 -9.40 23.39 7.73
CA MET A 1 -10.78 22.88 7.62
C MET A 1 -11.26 23.24 6.22
N MET A 2 -11.74 22.27 5.46
CA MET A 2 -12.48 22.51 4.23
C MET A 2 -13.84 21.87 4.46
N ASP A 3 -14.91 22.66 4.39
CA ASP A 3 -16.30 22.23 4.56
C ASP A 3 -16.60 21.43 5.85
N GLY A 4 -16.08 21.87 7.00
CA GLY A 4 -16.42 21.33 8.32
C GLY A 4 -15.83 19.95 8.67
N THR A 5 -15.10 19.30 7.75
CA THR A 5 -14.46 18.00 8.01
C THR A 5 -13.01 18.19 8.47
N ARG A 6 -12.60 17.48 9.55
CA ARG A 6 -11.18 17.42 9.96
C ARG A 6 -10.39 16.64 8.92
N GLN A 7 -9.51 17.34 8.22
CA GLN A 7 -8.51 16.71 7.36
C GLN A 7 -7.41 16.11 8.23
N LYS A 8 -6.88 14.96 7.81
CA LYS A 8 -5.66 14.42 8.41
C LYS A 8 -4.50 15.37 8.15
N PRO A 9 -3.60 15.57 9.14
CA PRO A 9 -2.36 16.28 8.89
C PRO A 9 -1.54 15.56 7.81
N LEU A 10 -0.69 16.31 7.11
CA LEU A 10 0.24 15.72 6.14
C LEU A 10 1.32 14.94 6.90
N ASP A 11 1.53 13.68 6.51
CA ASP A 11 2.52 12.79 7.13
C ASP A 11 3.96 13.02 6.60
N GLY A 12 4.18 14.11 5.84
CA GLY A 12 5.45 14.45 5.21
C GLY A 12 6.03 15.78 5.70
N VAL A 13 7.36 15.89 5.74
CA VAL A 13 8.08 17.16 5.92
C VAL A 13 8.49 17.75 4.57
N SER A 14 8.47 19.08 4.49
CA SER A 14 8.92 19.81 3.30
C SER A 14 10.41 19.57 3.05
N LEU A 15 10.77 19.38 1.77
CA LEU A 15 12.15 19.30 1.30
C LEU A 15 12.77 20.68 1.02
N GLY A 16 12.03 21.79 1.21
CA GLY A 16 12.51 23.13 0.84
C GLY A 16 13.84 23.54 1.48
N TYR A 17 14.18 22.95 2.63
CA TYR A 17 15.43 23.21 3.34
C TYR A 17 16.69 22.74 2.58
N THR A 18 16.58 21.76 1.67
CA THR A 18 17.72 21.23 0.92
C THR A 18 18.17 22.17 -0.20
N PHE A 19 17.27 23.02 -0.71
CA PHE A 19 17.60 24.00 -1.74
C PHE A 19 18.49 25.14 -1.22
N ALA A 20 18.44 25.43 0.09
CA ALA A 20 19.24 26.48 0.71
C ALA A 20 20.58 25.97 1.29
N ASN A 21 20.70 24.67 1.55
CA ASN A 21 21.91 24.07 2.11
C ASN A 21 22.08 22.61 1.63
N PRO A 22 23.10 22.32 0.80
CA PRO A 22 23.33 20.98 0.27
C PRO A 22 23.73 19.96 1.35
N ASN A 23 24.25 20.42 2.49
CA ASN A 23 24.65 19.58 3.63
C ASN A 23 23.61 19.58 4.75
N ALA A 24 22.37 20.03 4.48
CA ALA A 24 21.35 20.05 5.51
C ALA A 24 21.00 18.62 5.96
N PRO A 25 20.97 18.34 7.27
CA PRO A 25 20.62 17.02 7.77
C PRO A 25 19.19 16.65 7.37
N THR A 26 18.94 15.35 7.19
CA THR A 26 17.59 14.86 6.90
C THR A 26 16.64 15.25 8.04
N ARG A 27 15.45 15.74 7.67
CA ARG A 27 14.33 15.96 8.61
C ARG A 27 13.36 14.78 8.64
N HIS A 28 13.67 13.73 7.88
CA HIS A 28 12.97 12.44 7.85
C HIS A 28 13.92 11.34 8.30
N PRO A 29 14.16 11.20 9.61
CA PRO A 29 15.05 10.16 10.14
C PRO A 29 14.42 8.77 10.09
N VAL A 30 13.09 8.67 10.02
CA VAL A 30 12.32 7.41 10.02
C VAL A 30 11.33 7.42 8.87
N GLN A 31 11.24 6.30 8.15
CA GLN A 31 10.21 6.06 7.15
C GLN A 31 9.75 4.61 7.22
N TYR A 32 8.45 4.39 7.40
CA TYR A 32 7.86 3.06 7.41
C TYR A 32 7.15 2.78 6.07
N PHE A 33 7.07 1.51 5.70
CA PHE A 33 6.37 1.03 4.52
C PHE A 33 5.60 -0.24 4.87
N GLU A 34 4.34 -0.30 4.49
CA GLU A 34 3.54 -1.52 4.53
C GLU A 34 2.78 -1.63 3.21
N MET A 35 2.86 -2.80 2.59
CA MET A 35 2.08 -3.11 1.40
C MET A 35 1.82 -4.61 1.29
N PHE A 36 0.55 -4.99 1.45
CA PHE A 36 0.08 -6.38 1.34
C PHE A 36 0.86 -7.34 2.24
N GLY A 37 1.14 -6.93 3.49
CA GLY A 37 1.88 -7.72 4.46
C GLY A 37 3.41 -7.59 4.35
N ASN A 38 3.94 -7.08 3.23
CA ASN A 38 5.35 -6.70 3.16
C ASN A 38 5.59 -5.48 4.03
N ARG A 39 6.61 -5.54 4.88
CA ARG A 39 6.96 -4.49 5.82
C ARG A 39 8.38 -4.02 5.55
N ALA A 40 8.59 -2.72 5.64
CA ALA A 40 9.93 -2.17 5.72
C ALA A 40 9.97 -0.93 6.62
N ILE A 41 11.13 -0.68 7.18
CA ILE A 41 11.43 0.54 7.92
C ILE A 41 12.86 0.99 7.64
N TYR A 42 12.97 2.25 7.26
CA TYR A 42 14.21 3.00 7.28
C TYR A 42 14.30 3.80 8.57
N LYS A 43 15.45 3.74 9.24
CA LYS A 43 15.77 4.60 10.38
C LYS A 43 17.27 4.88 10.46
N ASP A 44 17.64 6.15 10.38
CA ASP A 44 19.02 6.64 10.62
C ASP A 44 20.10 5.87 9.83
N GLY A 45 19.87 5.67 8.53
CA GLY A 45 20.80 4.95 7.64
C GLY A 45 20.65 3.43 7.62
N TRP A 46 19.81 2.86 8.48
CA TRP A 46 19.50 1.43 8.49
C TRP A 46 18.17 1.14 7.82
N MET A 47 18.09 0.01 7.14
CA MET A 47 16.87 -0.51 6.54
C MET A 47 16.62 -1.91 7.05
N ALA A 48 15.42 -2.16 7.56
CA ALA A 48 14.90 -3.50 7.76
C ALA A 48 13.73 -3.71 6.81
N SER A 49 13.71 -4.82 6.08
CA SER A 49 12.65 -5.14 5.12
C SER A 49 12.34 -6.62 5.14
N THR A 50 11.08 -6.97 4.87
CA THR A 50 10.71 -8.37 4.70
C THR A 50 10.92 -8.83 3.27
N THR A 51 11.48 -10.02 3.08
CA THR A 51 11.57 -10.65 1.76
C THR A 51 10.16 -10.94 1.23
N PRO A 52 9.80 -10.45 0.03
CA PRO A 52 8.49 -10.70 -0.55
C PRO A 52 8.27 -12.19 -0.82
N LEU A 53 7.18 -12.73 -0.28
CA LEU A 53 6.77 -14.12 -0.53
C LEU A 53 5.97 -14.28 -1.83
N ARG A 54 5.46 -13.16 -2.35
CA ARG A 54 4.71 -13.09 -3.60
C ARG A 54 5.43 -12.15 -4.55
N LEU A 55 5.72 -12.65 -5.75
CA LEU A 55 6.26 -11.83 -6.83
C LEU A 55 5.22 -10.80 -7.27
N PRO A 56 5.62 -9.58 -7.64
CA PRO A 56 4.68 -8.47 -7.89
C PRO A 56 3.72 -8.69 -9.07
N TRP A 57 4.01 -9.63 -9.97
CA TRP A 57 3.14 -10.00 -11.10
C TRP A 57 2.21 -11.20 -10.83
N VAL A 58 2.27 -11.81 -9.63
CA VAL A 58 1.40 -12.94 -9.26
C VAL A 58 0.19 -12.40 -8.50
N THR A 59 -0.97 -12.35 -9.14
CA THR A 59 -2.19 -11.76 -8.57
C THR A 59 -3.20 -12.78 -8.04
N SER A 60 -2.90 -14.08 -8.11
CA SER A 60 -3.79 -15.19 -7.74
C SER A 60 -3.04 -16.26 -6.95
N GLY A 61 -3.71 -16.88 -5.98
CA GLY A 61 -3.15 -17.95 -5.13
C GLY A 61 -3.46 -17.71 -3.66
N SER A 62 -2.97 -18.62 -2.80
CA SER A 62 -3.08 -18.47 -1.34
C SER A 62 -2.33 -17.22 -0.88
N ASP A 63 -2.92 -16.47 0.05
CA ASP A 63 -2.24 -15.35 0.68
C ASP A 63 -1.33 -15.88 1.79
N PRO A 64 -0.01 -15.55 1.76
CA PRO A 64 0.91 -15.99 2.79
C PRO A 64 0.54 -15.34 4.13
N SER A 65 0.83 -16.04 5.23
CA SER A 65 0.64 -15.45 6.56
C SER A 65 1.57 -14.24 6.70
N PRO A 66 1.12 -13.13 7.34
CA PRO A 66 2.02 -12.04 7.72
C PRO A 66 3.25 -12.49 8.53
N ASP A 67 3.19 -13.65 9.19
CA ASP A 67 4.29 -14.22 9.97
C ASP A 67 5.33 -14.98 9.12
N ASP A 68 4.99 -15.36 7.89
CA ASP A 68 5.90 -16.11 7.01
C ASP A 68 7.00 -15.21 6.41
N PHE A 69 6.81 -13.89 6.48
CA PHE A 69 7.70 -12.89 5.92
C PHE A 69 9.00 -12.78 6.72
N LYS A 70 10.10 -13.28 6.13
CA LYS A 70 11.44 -13.21 6.74
C LYS A 70 11.98 -11.80 6.69
N TRP A 71 12.53 -11.33 7.80
CA TRP A 71 13.19 -10.04 7.88
C TRP A 71 14.64 -10.10 7.38
N GLU A 72 15.05 -9.04 6.71
CA GLU A 72 16.40 -8.75 6.27
C GLU A 72 16.83 -7.38 6.82
N LEU A 73 18.13 -7.17 6.95
CA LEU A 73 18.73 -5.99 7.58
C LEU A 73 19.89 -5.49 6.74
N TYR A 74 19.88 -4.19 6.43
CA TYR A 74 20.89 -3.54 5.60
C TYR A 74 21.33 -2.21 6.21
N ASN A 75 22.61 -1.87 6.01
CA ASN A 75 23.15 -0.55 6.31
C ASN A 75 23.25 0.27 5.02
N ILE A 76 22.25 1.11 4.76
CA ILE A 76 22.12 1.88 3.50
C ILE A 76 23.22 2.94 3.38
N SER A 77 23.75 3.42 4.50
CA SER A 77 24.86 4.39 4.51
C SER A 77 26.15 3.80 3.94
N GLU A 78 26.32 2.49 3.99
CA GLU A 78 27.50 1.78 3.49
C GLU A 78 27.20 0.94 2.24
N ASP A 79 25.97 0.43 2.13
CA ASP A 79 25.49 -0.41 1.03
C ASP A 79 24.10 0.06 0.58
N PHE A 80 24.09 1.05 -0.32
CA PHE A 80 22.86 1.58 -0.90
C PHE A 80 22.08 0.53 -1.72
N SER A 81 22.77 -0.52 -2.18
CA SER A 81 22.21 -1.56 -3.05
C SER A 81 21.49 -2.66 -2.28
N GLN A 82 21.58 -2.68 -0.95
CA GLN A 82 21.01 -3.74 -0.09
C GLN A 82 21.49 -5.14 -0.49
N ALA A 83 22.75 -5.26 -0.93
CA ALA A 83 23.30 -6.54 -1.36
C ALA A 83 23.67 -7.44 -0.17
N ASN A 84 24.07 -6.85 0.96
CA ASN A 84 24.60 -7.58 2.11
C ASN A 84 23.59 -7.64 3.26
N ASN A 85 22.95 -8.79 3.43
CA ASN A 85 22.08 -9.03 4.59
C ASN A 85 22.91 -9.17 5.88
N LEU A 86 22.64 -8.32 6.87
CA LEU A 86 23.35 -8.23 8.15
C LEU A 86 22.56 -8.79 9.33
N VAL A 87 21.43 -9.48 9.12
CA VAL A 87 20.58 -9.98 10.21
C VAL A 87 21.34 -10.87 11.18
N GLU A 88 22.12 -11.84 10.68
CA GLU A 88 22.87 -12.76 11.52
C GLU A 88 23.99 -12.05 12.31
N LYS A 89 24.55 -10.99 11.73
CA LYS A 89 25.63 -10.20 12.34
C LYS A 89 25.12 -9.20 13.37
N ASN A 90 23.92 -8.66 13.18
CA ASN A 90 23.34 -7.59 14.00
C ASN A 90 21.86 -7.85 14.40
N PRO A 91 21.55 -8.98 15.07
CA PRO A 91 20.17 -9.31 15.43
C PRO A 91 19.54 -8.31 16.41
N ALA A 92 20.36 -7.66 17.24
CA ALA A 92 19.89 -6.60 18.13
C ALA A 92 19.40 -5.37 17.35
N LYS A 93 20.09 -5.00 16.26
CA LYS A 93 19.68 -3.87 15.41
C LYS A 93 18.40 -4.17 14.66
N LEU A 94 18.22 -5.41 14.19
CA LEU A 94 16.96 -5.85 13.59
C LEU A 94 15.79 -5.67 14.59
N LYS A 95 15.95 -6.12 15.84
CA LYS A 95 14.92 -5.97 16.88
C LYS A 95 14.58 -4.50 17.16
N GLU A 96 15.57 -3.63 17.18
CA GLU A 96 15.36 -2.17 17.33
C GLU A 96 14.47 -1.62 16.20
N LEU A 97 14.76 -2.01 14.96
CA LEU A 97 14.02 -1.55 13.79
C LEU A 97 12.61 -2.15 13.75
N GLN A 98 12.43 -3.42 14.09
CA GLN A 98 11.11 -4.03 14.23
C GLN A 98 10.27 -3.30 15.28
N ALA A 99 10.84 -2.96 16.44
CA ALA A 99 10.14 -2.18 17.46
C ALA A 99 9.79 -0.76 16.96
N ALA A 100 10.68 -0.12 16.20
CA ALA A 100 10.40 1.17 15.58
C ALA A 100 9.28 1.07 14.53
N PHE A 101 9.23 -0.02 13.76
CA PHE A 101 8.13 -0.29 12.83
C PHE A 101 6.81 -0.41 13.57
N ASP A 102 6.77 -1.16 14.67
CA ASP A 102 5.55 -1.34 15.46
C ASP A 102 5.02 -0.01 16.02
N VAL A 103 5.92 0.93 16.39
CA VAL A 103 5.54 2.27 16.85
C VAL A 103 4.88 3.08 15.73
N GLU A 104 5.51 3.13 14.54
CA GLU A 104 4.95 3.85 13.39
C GLU A 104 3.66 3.18 12.88
N ALA A 105 3.63 1.84 12.81
CA ALA A 105 2.47 1.06 12.41
C ALA A 105 1.25 1.31 13.32
N LYS A 106 1.46 1.44 14.63
CA LYS A 106 0.41 1.85 15.58
C LYS A 106 -0.04 3.29 15.36
N LYS A 107 0.91 4.22 15.13
CA LYS A 107 0.61 5.64 14.88
C LYS A 107 -0.26 5.83 13.63
N TYR A 108 -0.05 5.01 12.60
CA TYR A 108 -0.78 5.10 11.32
C TYR A 108 -1.89 4.04 11.15
N ASN A 109 -2.30 3.36 12.22
CA ASN A 109 -3.37 2.35 12.22
C ASN A 109 -3.19 1.24 11.16
N VAL A 110 -1.96 0.76 11.00
CA VAL A 110 -1.61 -0.32 10.05
C VAL A 110 -2.09 -1.69 10.56
N TYR A 111 -2.35 -1.84 11.86
CA TYR A 111 -2.85 -3.09 12.42
C TYR A 111 -4.39 -3.21 12.31
N PRO A 112 -4.92 -4.43 12.08
CA PRO A 112 -4.19 -5.69 11.87
C PRO A 112 -3.47 -5.74 10.52
N LEU A 113 -2.28 -6.35 10.49
CA LEU A 113 -1.57 -6.62 9.23
C LEU A 113 -2.41 -7.60 8.41
N ASP A 114 -2.76 -7.21 7.19
CA ASP A 114 -3.62 -7.97 6.31
C ASP A 114 -2.94 -8.12 4.95
N SER A 115 -2.54 -9.36 4.61
CA SER A 115 -1.89 -9.72 3.36
C SER A 115 -2.88 -10.01 2.21
N SER A 116 -4.19 -9.88 2.44
CA SER A 116 -5.21 -10.21 1.46
C SER A 116 -5.19 -9.25 0.25
N PHE A 117 -4.91 -9.80 -0.94
CA PHE A 117 -4.95 -9.03 -2.18
C PHE A 117 -6.29 -9.20 -2.90
N ALA A 118 -6.79 -10.43 -3.01
CA ALA A 118 -7.96 -10.77 -3.81
C ALA A 118 -9.26 -10.19 -3.24
N GLU A 119 -9.43 -10.21 -1.91
CA GLU A 119 -10.62 -9.70 -1.23
C GLU A 119 -10.73 -8.16 -1.33
N ARG A 120 -9.59 -7.45 -1.32
CA ARG A 120 -9.55 -5.97 -1.45
C ARG A 120 -9.73 -5.48 -2.89
N ALA A 121 -9.39 -6.32 -3.86
CA ALA A 121 -9.57 -6.03 -5.28
C ALA A 121 -11.02 -6.23 -5.74
N ASP A 122 -11.87 -6.90 -4.95
CA ASP A 122 -13.27 -7.15 -5.33
C ASP A 122 -14.04 -5.82 -5.46
N PRO A 123 -14.52 -5.45 -6.67
CA PRO A 123 -15.36 -4.26 -6.81
C PRO A 123 -16.68 -4.36 -6.03
N ALA A 124 -17.14 -5.55 -5.63
CA ALA A 124 -18.35 -5.74 -4.84
C ALA A 124 -18.25 -5.22 -3.40
N ILE A 125 -17.06 -5.16 -2.81
CA ILE A 125 -16.87 -4.60 -1.46
C ILE A 125 -16.94 -3.07 -1.45
N ARG A 126 -16.89 -2.42 -2.62
CA ARG A 126 -16.96 -0.97 -2.76
C ARG A 126 -18.42 -0.52 -2.86
N PRO A 127 -18.81 0.59 -2.20
CA PRO A 127 -20.11 1.21 -2.44
C PRO A 127 -20.28 1.48 -3.93
N SER A 128 -21.28 0.84 -4.54
CA SER A 128 -21.59 1.01 -5.97
C SER A 128 -22.98 1.59 -6.10
N LEU A 129 -23.08 2.68 -6.86
CA LEU A 129 -24.35 3.34 -7.18
C LEU A 129 -25.25 2.48 -8.09
N THR A 130 -24.71 1.39 -8.64
CA THR A 130 -25.40 0.48 -9.57
C THR A 130 -25.70 -0.89 -8.95
N ARG A 131 -25.32 -1.12 -7.68
CA ARG A 131 -25.56 -2.38 -6.96
C ARG A 131 -27.06 -2.71 -6.96
N GLY A 132 -27.44 -3.85 -7.53
CA GLY A 132 -28.82 -4.33 -7.60
C GLY A 132 -29.67 -3.77 -8.76
N ARG A 133 -29.15 -2.85 -9.58
CA ARG A 133 -29.87 -2.39 -10.79
C ARG A 133 -29.79 -3.43 -11.89
N GLN A 134 -30.93 -3.75 -12.49
CA GLN A 134 -31.03 -4.65 -13.65
C GLN A 134 -31.28 -3.88 -14.97
N GLU A 135 -31.65 -2.61 -14.87
CA GLU A 135 -31.97 -1.74 -16.00
C GLU A 135 -31.04 -0.53 -16.01
N PHE A 136 -30.45 -0.25 -17.18
CA PHE A 136 -29.50 0.83 -17.40
C PHE A 136 -29.91 1.57 -18.68
N THR A 137 -30.29 2.83 -18.55
CA THR A 137 -30.58 3.71 -19.70
C THR A 137 -29.33 4.53 -20.03
N TYR A 138 -28.83 4.38 -21.24
CA TYR A 138 -27.72 5.19 -21.76
C TYR A 138 -28.24 6.25 -22.71
N TYR A 139 -27.77 7.48 -22.54
CA TYR A 139 -28.09 8.59 -23.43
C TYR A 139 -26.95 8.80 -24.45
N PRO A 140 -27.25 9.30 -25.66
CA PRO A 140 -26.22 9.65 -26.64
C PRO A 140 -25.21 10.65 -26.04
N GLY A 141 -23.91 10.34 -26.17
CA GLY A 141 -22.81 11.21 -25.70
C GLY A 141 -22.12 10.77 -24.40
N MET A 142 -22.57 9.69 -23.75
CA MET A 142 -21.89 9.12 -22.58
C MET A 142 -20.59 8.39 -23.00
N ILE A 143 -19.43 8.94 -22.61
CA ILE A 143 -18.10 8.32 -22.83
C ILE A 143 -17.40 8.10 -21.49
N ARG A 144 -16.58 7.03 -21.38
CA ARG A 144 -15.79 6.63 -20.19
C ARG A 144 -16.62 6.30 -18.93
N ILE A 145 -17.52 5.31 -19.04
CA ILE A 145 -18.17 4.73 -17.85
C ILE A 145 -17.20 3.72 -17.20
N PRO A 146 -16.75 3.93 -15.96
CA PRO A 146 -15.85 3.00 -15.26
C PRO A 146 -16.51 1.63 -15.06
N GLU A 147 -15.74 0.54 -15.10
CA GLU A 147 -16.25 -0.85 -15.01
C GLU A 147 -17.18 -1.09 -13.81
N GLY A 148 -16.88 -0.49 -12.64
CA GLY A 148 -17.73 -0.60 -11.44
C GLY A 148 -19.09 0.12 -11.52
N SER A 149 -19.30 0.96 -12.53
CA SER A 149 -20.55 1.67 -12.84
C SER A 149 -21.22 1.17 -14.12
N ALA A 150 -20.59 0.23 -14.83
CA ALA A 150 -21.15 -0.44 -15.98
C ALA A 150 -21.89 -1.74 -15.56
N PRO A 151 -22.85 -2.22 -16.37
CA PRO A 151 -23.45 -3.53 -16.23
C PRO A 151 -22.35 -4.58 -16.19
N ASN A 152 -22.42 -5.49 -15.23
CA ASN A 152 -21.47 -6.59 -15.15
C ASN A 152 -21.81 -7.63 -16.23
N PHE A 153 -20.95 -7.72 -17.25
CA PHE A 153 -21.11 -8.65 -18.38
C PHE A 153 -20.52 -10.05 -18.12
N LYS A 154 -19.92 -10.31 -16.96
CA LYS A 154 -19.25 -11.59 -16.69
C LYS A 154 -20.29 -12.69 -16.37
N ASN A 155 -20.28 -13.74 -17.20
CA ASN A 155 -21.02 -15.02 -17.03
C ASN A 155 -22.56 -14.92 -16.98
N LYS A 156 -23.19 -13.99 -17.73
CA LYS A 156 -24.66 -13.86 -17.84
C LYS A 156 -25.12 -13.61 -19.28
N SER A 157 -26.22 -14.26 -19.68
CA SER A 157 -26.95 -13.99 -20.93
C SER A 157 -28.01 -12.89 -20.73
N ARG A 158 -28.05 -11.90 -21.63
CA ARG A 158 -29.05 -10.81 -21.67
C ARG A 158 -29.32 -10.38 -23.12
N GLY A 159 -30.59 -10.13 -23.45
CA GLY A 159 -30.98 -9.46 -24.70
C GLY A 159 -30.91 -7.94 -24.55
N GLN A 160 -30.39 -7.24 -25.55
CA GLN A 160 -30.52 -5.79 -25.68
C GLN A 160 -31.83 -5.48 -26.40
N SER A 161 -32.69 -4.66 -25.80
CA SER A 161 -33.77 -3.97 -26.50
C SER A 161 -33.47 -2.47 -26.43
N GLY A 162 -33.10 -1.88 -27.57
CA GLY A 162 -33.12 -0.44 -27.74
C GLY A 162 -34.51 0.02 -28.19
N PRO A 163 -35.00 1.18 -27.75
CA PRO A 163 -36.18 1.80 -28.37
C PRO A 163 -35.83 2.21 -29.81
N SER A 164 -36.80 2.01 -30.72
CA SER A 164 -36.71 2.28 -32.16
C SER A 164 -36.36 3.73 -32.50
#